data_AF-A0A653WZG3-F1
#
_entry.id   AF-A0A653WZG3-F1
#
_cell.length_a   1.000
_cell.length_b   1.000
_cell.length_c   1.000
_cell.angle_alpha   90.00
_cell.angle_beta   90.00
_cell.angle_gamma   90.00
#
_symmetry.space_group_name_H-M   'P 1'
#
loop_
_entity.id
_entity.type
_entity.pdbx_description
1 polymer ?
#
loop_
_entity_poly.entity_id
_entity_poly.type
_entity_poly.pdbx_seq_one_letter_code
_entity_poly.pdbx_strand_id
1 'polypeptide(L)'
;MDKRVVAGEMASHYLRDKDQMVSKDWGAKVTPDVFVLDGSGTLVYRGAPDADHEVPEQNAQWLRDALDDVLAGHRVRRSWTRSLGCSVKWKINDQPNPHE
;
A
#
# COMPACT_ATOMS: atom_id res chain seq x y z
N MET A 1 8.28 -13.41 -2.36
CA MET A 1 8.42 -12.37 -1.32
C MET A 1 9.11 -12.93 -0.08
N ASP A 2 8.72 -14.12 0.40
CA ASP A 2 9.32 -14.78 1.57
C ASP A 2 10.86 -14.80 1.58
N LYS A 3 11.49 -15.09 0.43
CA LYS A 3 12.96 -15.03 0.29
C LYS A 3 13.53 -13.66 0.67
N ARG A 4 12.90 -12.57 0.25
CA ARG A 4 13.33 -11.19 0.53
C ARG A 4 13.12 -10.83 2.01
N VAL A 5 12.02 -11.29 2.60
CA VAL A 5 11.74 -11.14 4.04
C VAL A 5 12.81 -11.85 4.86
N VAL A 6 13.10 -13.12 4.55
CA VAL A 6 14.14 -13.91 5.23
C VAL A 6 15.53 -13.31 5.05
N ALA A 7 15.81 -12.75 3.87
CA ALA A 7 17.05 -12.04 3.57
C ALA A 7 17.18 -10.67 4.28
N GLY A 8 16.15 -10.21 5.01
CA GLY A 8 16.17 -8.92 5.70
C GLY A 8 16.04 -7.71 4.77
N GLU A 9 15.59 -7.90 3.53
CA GLU A 9 15.44 -6.81 2.55
C GLU A 9 14.17 -5.96 2.78
N MET A 10 13.38 -6.29 3.80
CA MET A 10 12.17 -5.56 4.16
C MET A 10 12.45 -4.61 5.32
N ALA A 11 12.19 -3.32 5.10
CA ALA A 11 12.36 -2.29 6.12
C ALA A 11 11.32 -2.39 7.26
N SER A 12 10.25 -3.17 7.09
CA SER A 12 9.15 -3.28 8.03
C SER A 12 8.48 -4.66 7.97
N HIS A 13 7.45 -4.86 8.82
CA HIS A 13 6.67 -6.09 8.88
C HIS A 13 5.98 -6.40 7.55
N TYR A 14 6.13 -7.63 7.07
CA TYR A 14 5.36 -8.18 5.95
C TYR A 14 4.41 -9.25 6.46
N LEU A 15 3.11 -8.94 6.47
CA LEU A 15 2.08 -9.76 7.12
C LEU A 15 1.16 -10.43 6.09
N ARG A 16 0.59 -11.59 6.45
CA ARG A 16 -0.38 -12.31 5.62
C ARG A 16 -1.80 -12.12 6.15
N ASP A 17 -2.64 -11.50 5.33
CA ASP A 17 -4.09 -11.36 5.54
C ASP A 17 -4.83 -12.61 5.01
N LYS A 18 -4.91 -13.66 5.85
CA LYS A 18 -5.32 -15.00 5.41
C LYS A 18 -6.80 -15.08 4.99
N ASP A 19 -7.70 -14.41 5.70
CA ASP A 19 -9.14 -14.37 5.41
C ASP A 19 -9.54 -13.19 4.50
N GLN A 20 -8.57 -12.32 4.21
CA GLN A 20 -8.73 -11.14 3.38
C GLN A 20 -9.69 -10.10 4.00
N MET A 21 -9.92 -10.17 5.32
CA MET A 21 -10.80 -9.24 6.02
C MET A 21 -10.21 -7.84 6.06
N VAL A 22 -8.92 -7.71 6.40
CA VAL A 22 -8.27 -6.39 6.48
C VAL A 22 -8.28 -5.72 5.11
N SER A 23 -7.95 -6.46 4.05
CA SER A 23 -7.97 -5.94 2.67
C SER A 23 -9.37 -5.47 2.26
N LYS A 24 -10.42 -6.18 2.69
CA LYS A 24 -11.83 -5.80 2.42
C LYS A 24 -12.24 -4.56 3.21
N ASP A 25 -11.93 -4.51 4.50
CA ASP A 25 -12.31 -3.41 5.39
C ASP A 25 -11.68 -2.08 4.96
N TRP A 26 -10.43 -2.12 4.49
CA TRP A 26 -9.73 -0.97 3.92
C TRP A 26 -10.11 -0.70 2.46
N GLY A 27 -10.89 -1.60 1.85
CA GLY A 27 -11.35 -1.51 0.48
C GLY A 27 -10.22 -1.57 -0.55
N ALA A 28 -9.11 -2.24 -0.24
CA ALA A 28 -7.98 -2.42 -1.16
C ALA A 28 -8.43 -3.22 -2.39
N LYS A 29 -8.03 -2.80 -3.58
CA LYS A 29 -8.47 -3.43 -4.86
C LYS A 29 -7.31 -3.89 -5.73
N VAL A 30 -6.16 -3.25 -5.59
CA VAL A 30 -4.96 -3.49 -6.39
C VAL A 30 -3.73 -3.52 -5.49
N THR A 31 -2.61 -4.00 -6.03
CA THR A 31 -1.30 -3.94 -5.38
C THR A 31 -0.30 -3.25 -6.30
N PRO A 32 0.41 -2.19 -5.85
CA PRO A 32 0.29 -1.55 -4.52
C PRO A 32 -0.95 -0.65 -4.38
N ASP A 33 -1.52 -0.59 -3.17
CA ASP A 33 -2.51 0.41 -2.71
C ASP A 33 -2.06 0.86 -1.31
N VAL A 34 -1.57 2.09 -1.18
CA VAL A 34 -0.91 2.61 0.04
C VAL A 34 -1.90 3.44 0.86
N PHE A 35 -1.81 3.32 2.18
CA PHE A 35 -2.63 4.09 3.13
C PHE A 35 -1.71 4.71 4.18
N VAL A 36 -1.82 6.03 4.40
CA VAL A 36 -1.08 6.74 5.46
C VAL A 36 -2.08 7.29 6.47
N LEU A 37 -1.86 6.93 7.74
CA LEU A 37 -2.55 7.52 8.88
C LEU A 37 -1.65 8.59 9.52
N ASP A 38 -2.23 9.69 9.97
CA ASP A 38 -1.52 10.66 10.81
C ASP A 38 -1.47 10.21 12.29
N GLY A 39 -0.85 11.03 13.15
CA GLY A 39 -0.72 10.75 14.58
C GLY A 39 -2.04 10.67 15.36
N SER A 40 -3.16 11.10 14.76
CA SER A 40 -4.51 10.95 15.33
C SER A 40 -5.20 9.66 14.87
N GLY A 41 -4.57 8.88 13.99
CA GLY A 41 -5.18 7.71 13.36
C GLY A 41 -6.10 8.07 12.19
N THR A 42 -6.01 9.28 11.65
CA THR A 42 -6.85 9.73 10.52
C THR A 42 -6.20 9.36 9.19
N LEU A 43 -6.97 8.81 8.24
CA LEU A 43 -6.49 8.56 6.87
C LEU A 43 -6.25 9.88 6.13
N VAL A 44 -4.97 10.18 5.88
CA VAL A 44 -4.53 11.43 5.24
C VAL A 44 -3.98 11.24 3.83
N TYR A 45 -3.64 10.01 3.47
CA TYR A 45 -3.25 9.64 2.11
C TYR A 45 -3.76 8.24 1.74
N ARG A 46 -4.30 8.10 0.53
CA ARG A 46 -4.54 6.79 -0.09
C ARG A 46 -4.18 6.79 -1.57
N GLY A 47 -3.36 5.83 -2.02
CA GLY A 47 -3.15 5.64 -3.45
C GLY A 47 -1.86 4.94 -3.86
N ALA A 48 -1.45 5.13 -5.12
CA ALA A 48 -0.16 4.68 -5.66
C ALA A 48 1.01 5.49 -5.09
N PRO A 49 2.16 4.85 -4.78
CA PRO A 49 3.32 5.54 -4.22
C PRO A 49 3.98 6.55 -5.18
N ASP A 50 3.83 6.33 -6.49
CA ASP A 50 4.35 7.14 -7.59
C ASP A 50 3.42 7.01 -8.80
N ALA A 51 3.73 7.73 -9.89
CA ALA A 51 2.92 7.73 -11.10
C ALA A 51 3.14 6.47 -11.93
N ASP A 52 4.38 5.98 -11.97
CA ASP A 52 4.76 4.81 -12.72
C ASP A 52 5.88 4.03 -12.04
N HIS A 53 5.57 2.81 -11.61
CA HIS A 53 6.49 1.88 -11.01
C HIS A 53 7.61 1.39 -11.96
N GLU A 54 7.46 1.59 -13.28
CA GLU A 54 8.49 1.25 -14.27
C GLU A 54 9.61 2.30 -14.35
N VAL A 55 9.46 3.44 -13.65
CA VAL A 55 10.43 4.54 -13.64
C VAL A 55 11.07 4.63 -12.24
N PRO A 56 12.22 3.96 -12.01
CA PRO A 56 12.84 3.87 -10.68
C PRO A 56 13.17 5.22 -10.05
N GLU A 57 13.45 6.24 -10.87
CA GLU A 57 13.77 7.60 -10.45
C GLU A 57 12.60 8.27 -9.74
N GLN A 58 11.36 7.84 -10.00
CA GLN A 58 10.21 8.35 -9.27
C GLN A 58 10.23 7.93 -7.81
N ASN A 59 10.85 6.79 -7.47
CA ASN A 59 11.21 6.41 -6.10
C ASN A 59 10.11 6.70 -5.05
N ALA A 60 8.86 6.32 -5.32
CA ALA A 60 7.72 6.57 -4.45
C ALA A 60 7.49 8.07 -4.09
N GLN A 61 7.76 9.00 -5.01
CA GLN A 61 7.73 10.45 -4.75
C GLN A 61 6.41 10.92 -4.13
N TRP A 62 5.26 10.43 -4.58
CA TRP A 62 3.96 10.87 -4.05
C TRP A 62 3.75 10.42 -2.61
N LEU A 63 4.19 9.21 -2.26
CA LEU A 63 4.15 8.73 -0.88
C LEU A 63 5.14 9.52 -0.01
N ARG A 64 6.35 9.79 -0.50
CA ARG A 64 7.36 10.58 0.23
C ARG A 64 6.85 11.99 0.52
N ASP A 65 6.31 12.67 -0.48
CA ASP A 65 5.73 14.01 -0.32
C ASP A 65 4.60 14.03 0.73
N ALA A 66 3.74 13.00 0.73
CA ALA A 66 2.66 12.88 1.70
C ALA A 66 3.20 12.65 3.12
N LEU A 67 4.22 11.82 3.28
CA LEU A 67 4.89 11.60 4.58
C LEU A 67 5.61 12.86 5.06
N ASP A 68 6.30 13.59 4.18
CA ASP A 68 6.95 14.85 4.52
C ASP A 68 5.94 15.90 5.00
N ASP A 69 4.78 16.00 4.34
CA ASP A 69 3.69 16.88 4.78
C ASP A 69 3.19 16.48 6.18
N VAL A 70 2.96 15.19 6.44
CA VAL A 70 2.52 14.68 7.76
C VAL A 70 3.55 14.97 8.85
N LEU A 71 4.83 14.69 8.59
CA LEU A 71 5.92 14.89 9.55
C LEU A 71 6.15 16.37 9.86
N ALA A 72 5.92 17.26 8.88
CA ALA A 72 5.98 18.70 9.08
C ALA A 72 4.72 19.27 9.77
N GLY A 73 3.69 18.45 10.05
CA GLY A 73 2.41 18.92 10.58
C GLY A 73 1.59 19.73 9.56
N HIS A 74 1.90 19.59 8.27
CA HIS A 74 1.17 20.23 7.19
C HIS A 74 -0.02 19.39 6.74
N ARG A 75 -0.99 20.04 6.11
CA ARG A 75 -2.02 19.34 5.37
C ARG A 75 -1.40 18.64 4.16
N VAL A 76 -1.62 17.33 4.04
CA VAL A 76 -1.20 16.53 2.87
C VAL A 76 -1.78 17.13 1.60
N ARG A 77 -0.90 17.60 0.71
CA ARG A 77 -1.28 18.31 -0.53
C ARG A 77 -1.99 17.40 -1.52
N ARG A 78 -1.54 16.16 -1.61
CA ARG A 78 -2.08 15.12 -2.49
C ARG A 78 -2.60 13.98 -1.63
N SER A 79 -3.80 14.11 -1.07
CA SER A 79 -4.37 13.10 -0.17
C SER A 79 -4.89 11.85 -0.88
N TRP A 80 -4.98 11.87 -2.21
CA TRP A 80 -5.43 10.73 -3.00
C TRP A 80 -4.69 10.62 -4.34
N THR A 81 -4.35 9.40 -4.73
CA THR A 81 -3.88 9.06 -6.08
C THR A 81 -4.54 7.78 -6.57
N ARG A 82 -4.61 7.60 -7.89
CA ARG A 82 -5.17 6.38 -8.48
C ARG A 82 -4.16 5.25 -8.36
N SER A 83 -4.46 4.26 -7.50
CA SER A 83 -3.70 3.02 -7.42
C SER A 83 -3.80 2.22 -8.72
N LEU A 84 -2.65 1.82 -9.24
CA LEU A 84 -2.50 1.04 -10.48
C LEU A 84 -1.62 -0.16 -10.22
N GLY A 85 -2.11 -1.34 -10.60
CA GLY A 85 -1.35 -2.57 -10.46
C GLY A 85 -2.23 -3.80 -10.62
N CYS A 86 -1.65 -4.96 -10.32
CA CYS A 86 -2.37 -6.22 -10.29
C CYS A 86 -3.55 -6.14 -9.32
N SER A 87 -4.69 -6.71 -9.70
CA SER A 87 -5.82 -6.86 -8.78
C SER A 87 -5.45 -7.73 -7.58
N VAL A 88 -6.02 -7.40 -6.42
CA VAL A 88 -5.99 -8.30 -5.25
C VAL A 88 -6.58 -9.65 -5.65
N LYS A 89 -5.87 -10.72 -5.28
CA LYS A 89 -6.24 -12.10 -5.60
C LYS A 89 -7.24 -12.62 -4.57
N TRP A 90 -8.52 -12.30 -4.77
CA TRP A 90 -9.59 -12.70 -3.84
C TRP A 90 -9.84 -14.21 -3.84
N LYS A 91 -10.17 -14.74 -2.66
CA LYS A 91 -10.68 -16.11 -2.49
C LYS A 91 -12.13 -16.19 -2.97
N ILE A 92 -12.51 -17.35 -3.48
CA ILE A 92 -13.88 -17.64 -3.92
C ILE A 92 -14.41 -18.76 -3.03
N ASN A 93 -15.50 -18.53 -2.29
CA ASN A 93 -16.16 -19.53 -1.43
C ASN A 93 -15.22 -20.24 -0.43
N ASP A 94 -14.38 -19.48 0.28
CA ASP A 94 -13.32 -19.98 1.19
C ASP A 94 -12.29 -20.93 0.56
N GLN A 95 -12.36 -21.17 -0.75
CA GLN A 95 -11.35 -21.90 -1.49
C GLN A 95 -10.15 -20.97 -1.76
N PRO A 96 -8.92 -21.49 -1.68
CA PRO A 96 -7.73 -20.73 -2.05
C PRO A 96 -7.86 -20.21 -3.48
N ASN A 97 -7.28 -19.03 -3.75
CA ASN A 97 -7.27 -18.50 -5.10
C ASN A 97 -6.50 -19.49 -6.00
N PRO A 98 -7.00 -19.87 -7.18
CA PRO A 98 -6.32 -20.83 -8.07
C PRO A 98 -4.97 -20.32 -8.61
N HIS A 99 -4.62 -19.05 -8.36
CA HIS A 99 -3.36 -18.42 -8.70
C HIS A 99 -2.49 -18.08 -7.47
N GLU A 100 -2.84 -18.57 -6.27
CA GLU A 100 -2.02 -18.47 -5.05
C GLU A 100 -0.87 -19.49 -5.07
#